data_AF-A0A0G1KRV6-F1
#
_entry.id   AF-A0A0G1KRV6-F1
#
_cell.length_a   1.000
_cell.length_b   1.000
_cell.length_c   1.000
_cell.angle_alpha   90.00
_cell.angle_beta   90.00
_cell.angle_gamma   90.00
#
_symmetry.space_group_name_H-M   'P 1'
#
loop_
_entity.id
_entity.type
_entity.pdbx_description
1 polymer ?
#
loop_
_entity_poly.entity_id
_entity_poly.type
_entity_poly.pdbx_seq_one_letter_code
_entity_poly.pdbx_strand_id
1 'polypeptide(L)' 'MDNKAIRNRVFDERAKIDGTIDKQTGELICDYDVTWLPFGRYVASCEGGYFVTFWSKILY' A
#
# COMPACT_ATOMS: atom_id res chain seq x y z
N MET A 1 14.11 1.05 5.71
CA MET A 1 13.12 0.49 4.77
C MET A 1 12.85 1.54 3.71
N ASP A 2 13.08 1.20 2.44
CA ASP A 2 12.88 2.06 1.28
C ASP A 2 11.41 2.07 0.84
N ASN A 3 11.01 3.08 0.05
CA ASN A 3 9.63 3.23 -0.41
C ASN A 3 9.16 1.98 -1.20
N LYS A 4 10.05 1.35 -1.97
CA LYS A 4 9.74 0.14 -2.73
C LYS A 4 9.41 -1.03 -1.81
N ALA A 5 10.17 -1.27 -0.74
CA ALA A 5 9.84 -2.30 0.23
C ALA A 5 8.52 -2.03 0.97
N ILE A 6 8.22 -0.76 1.28
CA ILE A 6 6.95 -0.37 1.90
C ILE A 6 5.78 -0.64 0.95
N ARG A 7 5.87 -0.18 -0.29
CA ARG A 7 4.87 -0.42 -1.34
C ARG A 7 4.64 -1.92 -1.56
N ASN A 8 5.72 -2.69 -1.75
CA ASN A 8 5.63 -4.14 -1.96
C ASN A 8 4.94 -4.85 -0.79
N ARG A 9 5.27 -4.47 0.45
CA ARG A 9 4.64 -5.07 1.62
C ARG A 9 3.15 -4.78 1.71
N VAL A 10 2.76 -3.52 1.50
CA VAL A 10 1.33 -3.15 1.47
C VAL A 10 0.62 -3.86 0.33
N PHE A 11 1.26 -3.95 -0.84
CA PHE A 11 0.73 -4.68 -1.99
C PHE A 11 0.47 -6.16 -1.68
N ASP A 12 1.44 -6.86 -1.11
CA ASP A 12 1.31 -8.28 -0.77
C ASP A 12 0.21 -8.53 0.27
N GLU A 13 0.05 -7.63 1.25
CA GLU A 13 -0.92 -7.76 2.33
C GLU A 13 -2.35 -7.31 1.93
N ARG A 14 -2.48 -6.32 1.04
CA ARG A 14 -3.73 -5.57 0.85
C ARG A 14 -4.26 -5.54 -0.57
N ALA A 15 -3.44 -5.74 -1.59
CA ALA A 15 -3.86 -5.47 -2.98
C ALA A 15 -5.06 -6.32 -3.44
N LYS A 16 -5.21 -7.53 -2.91
CA LYS A 16 -6.35 -8.42 -3.19
C LYS A 16 -7.61 -8.09 -2.37
N ILE A 17 -7.48 -7.30 -1.32
CA ILE A 17 -8.55 -6.98 -0.37
C ILE A 17 -9.19 -5.66 -0.75
N ASP A 18 -8.36 -4.65 -1.02
CA ASP A 18 -8.75 -3.27 -1.25
C ASP A 18 -9.02 -2.94 -2.73
N GLY A 19 -8.97 -3.94 -3.62
CA GLY A 19 -9.30 -3.83 -5.03
C GLY A 19 -8.24 -3.16 -5.91
N THR A 20 -7.04 -2.95 -5.37
CA THR A 20 -5.82 -2.66 -6.16
C THR A 20 -5.57 -3.74 -7.24
N ILE A 21 -5.90 -5.00 -6.93
CA ILE A 21 -5.94 -6.11 -7.89
C ILE A 21 -7.38 -6.55 -8.10
N ASP A 22 -7.76 -6.71 -9.36
CA ASP A 22 -9.04 -7.30 -9.73
C ASP A 22 -9.14 -8.75 -9.22
N LYS A 23 -10.19 -9.05 -8.46
CA LYS A 23 -10.37 -10.38 -7.84
C LYS A 23 -10.71 -11.48 -8.84
N GLN A 24 -11.22 -11.13 -10.01
CA GLN A 24 -11.66 -12.05 -11.06
C GLN A 24 -10.59 -12.26 -12.12
N THR A 25 -9.92 -11.19 -12.58
CA THR A 25 -8.91 -11.23 -13.64
C THR A 25 -7.48 -11.31 -13.10
N GLY A 26 -7.25 -10.87 -11.87
CA GLY A 26 -5.91 -10.77 -11.28
C GLY A 26 -5.08 -9.62 -11.85
N GLU A 27 -5.69 -8.72 -12.63
CA GLU A 27 -5.02 -7.58 -13.22
C GLU A 27 -4.80 -6.47 -12.18
N LEU A 28 -3.69 -5.76 -12.34
CA LEU A 28 -3.39 -4.56 -11.57
C LEU A 28 -4.28 -3.42 -12.08
N ILE A 29 -5.20 -2.94 -11.25
CA ILE A 29 -6.09 -1.83 -11.60
C ILE A 29 -5.35 -0.50 -11.37
N CYS A 30 -4.87 -0.31 -10.14
CA CYS A 30 -4.13 0.87 -9.73
C CYS A 30 -3.02 0.46 -8.77
N ASP A 31 -1.79 0.95 -8.99
CA ASP A 31 -0.69 0.70 -8.06
C ASP A 31 -0.72 1.65 -6.87
N TYR A 32 0.03 1.31 -5.81
CA TYR A 32 0.25 2.18 -4.68
C TYR A 32 1.36 3.18 -4.94
N ASP A 33 1.13 4.39 -4.47
CA ASP A 33 2.15 5.41 -4.36
C ASP A 33 2.53 5.64 -2.89
N VAL A 34 3.79 6.02 -2.65
CA VAL A 34 4.35 6.18 -1.29
C VAL A 34 4.78 7.62 -1.06
N THR A 35 4.07 8.32 -0.18
CA THR A 35 4.38 9.68 0.22
C THR A 35 4.92 9.71 1.64
N TRP A 36 5.90 10.58 1.88
CA TRP A 36 6.42 10.81 3.22
C TRP A 36 5.51 11.75 4.00
N LEU A 37 5.22 11.39 5.25
CA LEU A 37 4.51 12.23 6.20
C LEU A 37 5.32 12.33 7.50
N PRO A 38 5.07 13.33 8.35
CA PRO A 38 5.59 13.32 9.71
C PRO A 38 5.29 11.97 10.39
N PHE A 39 6.31 11.37 10.99
CA PHE A 39 6.24 10.10 11.74
C PHE A 39 5.99 8.82 10.91
N GLY A 40 5.98 8.89 9.58
CA GLY A 40 5.72 7.70 8.77
C GLY A 40 5.68 7.92 7.26
N ARG A 41 5.07 6.98 6.57
CA ARG A 41 4.79 7.02 5.14
C ARG A 41 3.30 6.76 4.95
N TYR A 42 2.69 7.48 4.04
CA TYR A 42 1.34 7.20 3.57
C TYR A 42 1.43 6.45 2.24
N VAL A 43 0.73 5.33 2.17
CA VAL A 43 0.73 4.43 1.01
C VAL A 43 -0.71 4.37 0.51
N ALA A 44 -0.96 4.86 -0.69
CA ALA A 44 -2.31 4.95 -1.21
C ALA A 44 -2.40 4.43 -2.65
N SER A 45 -3.46 3.69 -2.93
CA SER A 45 -3.92 3.35 -4.28
C SER A 45 -5.21 4.13 -4.58
N CYS A 46 -5.84 3.85 -5.72
CA CYS A 46 -7.14 4.41 -6.07
C CYS A 46 -8.25 4.03 -5.08
N GLU A 47 -8.11 2.89 -4.39
CA GLU A 47 -9.20 2.29 -3.59
C GLU A 47 -8.84 2.14 -2.10
N GLY A 48 -7.55 2.21 -1.75
CA GLY A 48 -7.07 2.02 -0.38
C GLY A 48 -6.03 3.06 0.03
N GLY A 49 -5.98 3.38 1.33
CA GLY A 49 -5.01 4.29 1.92
C GLY A 49 -4.52 3.77 3.27
N TYR A 50 -3.21 3.68 3.45
CA TYR A 50 -2.58 3.05 4.61
C TYR A 50 -1.47 3.91 5.18
N PHE A 51 -1.44 4.06 6.50
CA PHE A 51 -0.34 4.73 7.18
C PHE A 51 0.68 3.71 7.69
N VAL A 52 1.93 3.87 7.29
CA VAL A 52 3.06 3.04 7.70
C VAL A 52 3.94 3.84 8.63
N THR A 53 3.94 3.46 9.90
CA THR A 53 4.75 4.12 10.95
C THR A 53 6.26 3.95 10.73
N PHE A 54 7.08 4.71 11.45
CA PHE A 54 8.54 4.58 11.42
C PHE A 54 9.05 3.17 11.76
N TRP A 55 8.28 2.42 12.56
CA TRP A 55 8.56 1.03 12.95
C TRP A 55 8.04 -0.01 11.94
N SER A 56 7.69 0.43 10.72
CA SER A 56 7.15 -0.43 9.67
C SER A 56 5.86 -1.17 10.03
N LYS A 57 5.11 -0.66 11.01
CA LYS A 57 3.75 -1.12 11.32
C LYS A 57 2.77 -0.40 10.40
N ILE A 58 2.00 -1.18 9.64
CA ILE A 58 0.89 -0.71 8.82
C ILE A 58 -0.32 -0.53 9.73
N LEU A 59 -0.95 0.63 9.67
CA LEU A 59 -2.23 0.93 10.31
C LEU A 59 -3.33 0.81 9.25
N TYR A 60 -4.44 0.19 9.63
CA TYR A 60 -5.60 -0.15 8.80
C TYR A 60 -6.86 0.46 9.38
#